data_AF-A0A352RB13-F1
#
_entry.id   AF-A0A352RB13-F1
#
_cell.length_a   1.000
_cell.length_b   1.000
_cell.length_c   1.000
_cell.angle_alpha   90.00
_cell.angle_beta   90.00
_cell.angle_gamma   90.00
#
_symmetry.space_group_name_H-M   'P 1'
#
loop_
_entity.id
_entity.type
_entity.pdbx_description
1 polymer ?
#
loop_
_entity_poly.entity_id
_entity_poly.type
_entity_poly.pdbx_seq_one_letter_code
_entity_poly.pdbx_strand_id
1 'polypeptide(L)'
;MNKLFLSIAFILIGSFINAQEVEIKDDKVLLDGTPILKYEKINILQHSFYSLESDDEILLFKWHNNETNEYSDDDYIILNFLTAKVKVESTSVEHIISGLGMNSKKNMQKLVKWLLKEKVIDSKGILNTEKVQTFYDKYNEDITMRTSR
;
A
#
# COMPACT_ATOMS: atom_id res chain seq x y z
N MET A 1 13.79 19.71 45.83
CA MET A 1 12.76 18.74 45.37
C MET A 1 12.07 19.12 44.06
N ASN A 2 12.06 20.40 43.63
CA ASN A 2 11.31 20.80 42.43
C ASN A 2 11.95 20.44 41.07
N LYS A 3 13.22 20.03 41.03
CA LYS A 3 13.91 19.67 39.78
C LYS A 3 13.66 18.22 39.33
N LEU A 4 13.28 17.33 40.25
CA LEU A 4 13.03 15.92 39.92
C LEU A 4 11.65 15.72 39.26
N PHE A 5 10.67 16.56 39.64
CA PHE A 5 9.32 16.54 39.06
C PHE A 5 9.28 16.98 37.60
N LEU A 6 10.13 17.94 37.19
CA LEU A 6 10.20 18.36 35.78
C LEU A 6 10.75 17.26 34.86
N SER A 7 11.69 16.45 35.34
CA SER A 7 12.30 15.38 34.55
C SER A 7 11.32 14.23 34.25
N ILE A 8 10.42 13.93 35.18
CA ILE A 8 9.40 12.88 35.01
C ILE A 8 8.28 13.35 34.06
N ALA A 9 7.92 14.64 34.09
CA ALA A 9 6.94 15.20 33.17
C ALA A 9 7.41 15.18 31.70
N PHE A 10 8.71 15.34 31.44
CA PHE A 10 9.25 15.34 30.07
C PHE A 10 9.23 13.95 29.39
N ILE A 11 9.29 12.87 30.18
CA ILE A 11 9.27 11.48 29.66
C ILE A 11 7.86 11.06 29.24
N LEU A 12 6.81 11.60 29.89
CA LEU A 12 5.41 11.24 29.60
C LEU A 12 4.85 11.92 28.34
N ILE A 13 5.45 13.01 27.86
CA ILE A 13 5.00 13.74 26.67
C ILE A 13 5.60 13.13 25.38
N GLY A 14 6.70 12.38 25.50
CA GLY A 14 7.44 11.83 24.35
C GLY A 14 6.80 10.61 23.67
N SER A 15 5.73 10.03 24.21
CA SER A 15 5.19 8.75 23.74
C SER A 15 4.05 8.85 22.72
N PHE A 16 3.64 10.06 22.30
CA PHE A 16 2.54 10.25 21.33
C PHE A 16 2.99 10.45 19.89
N ILE A 17 4.16 9.91 19.52
CA ILE A 17 4.55 9.79 18.10
C ILE A 17 3.83 8.56 17.54
N ASN A 18 2.50 8.64 17.41
CA ASN A 18 1.71 7.58 16.79
C ASN A 18 2.07 7.56 15.29
N ALA A 19 2.75 6.49 14.87
CA ALA A 19 2.86 6.19 13.45
C ALA A 19 1.46 5.83 12.93
N GLN A 20 1.05 6.42 11.80
CA GLN A 20 -0.26 6.17 11.18
C GLN A 20 -0.51 4.65 11.05
N GLU A 21 -1.57 4.19 11.70
CA GLU A 21 -1.98 2.80 11.68
C GLU A 21 -2.91 2.56 10.49
N VAL A 22 -2.55 1.58 9.67
CA VAL A 22 -3.41 1.13 8.56
C VAL A 22 -3.89 -0.28 8.90
N GLU A 23 -5.19 -0.42 9.06
CA GLU A 23 -5.86 -1.68 9.30
C GLU A 23 -6.73 -2.06 8.10
N ILE A 24 -6.96 -3.36 7.90
CA ILE A 24 -8.03 -3.84 7.02
C ILE A 24 -9.01 -4.54 7.94
N LYS A 25 -10.29 -4.20 7.93
CA LYS A 25 -11.29 -4.82 8.81
C LYS A 25 -12.65 -4.72 8.15
N ASP A 26 -13.41 -5.82 8.19
CA ASP A 26 -14.78 -5.89 7.64
C ASP A 26 -14.86 -5.29 6.22
N ASP A 27 -13.97 -5.78 5.34
CA ASP A 27 -13.86 -5.37 3.92
C ASP A 27 -13.61 -3.87 3.69
N LYS A 28 -13.01 -3.21 4.68
CA LYS A 28 -12.59 -1.80 4.61
C LYS A 28 -11.14 -1.65 4.96
N VAL A 29 -10.52 -0.62 4.41
CA VAL A 29 -9.24 -0.09 4.87
C VAL A 29 -9.50 1.05 5.83
N LEU A 30 -8.87 1.01 7.00
CA LEU A 30 -8.99 2.01 8.05
C LEU A 30 -7.63 2.68 8.25
N LEU A 31 -7.62 4.01 8.27
CA LEU A 31 -6.50 4.84 8.69
C LEU A 31 -6.82 5.39 10.08
N ASP A 32 -6.04 4.98 11.08
CA ASP A 32 -6.24 5.33 12.49
C ASP A 32 -7.70 5.09 12.94
N GLY A 33 -8.27 3.95 12.54
CA GLY A 33 -9.66 3.56 12.83
C GLY A 33 -10.73 4.24 11.98
N THR A 34 -10.36 5.19 11.11
CA THR A 34 -11.30 5.85 10.18
C THR A 34 -11.30 5.12 8.84
N PRO A 35 -12.46 4.64 8.33
CA PRO A 35 -12.53 4.02 7.01
C PRO A 35 -12.12 5.01 5.91
N ILE A 36 -11.21 4.59 5.03
CA ILE A 36 -10.76 5.38 3.88
C ILE A 36 -11.02 4.68 2.52
N LEU A 37 -11.09 3.35 2.48
CA LEU A 37 -11.31 2.60 1.22
C LEU A 37 -12.17 1.35 1.43
N LYS A 38 -12.86 0.97 0.36
CA LYS A 38 -13.31 -0.39 -0.01
C LYS A 38 -12.14 -1.37 -0.04
N TYR A 39 -12.22 -2.57 0.51
CA TYR A 39 -11.23 -3.63 0.25
C TYR A 39 -11.90 -4.94 -0.13
N GLU A 40 -11.47 -5.51 -1.25
CA GLU A 40 -11.91 -6.83 -1.69
C GLU A 40 -10.70 -7.74 -1.95
N LYS A 41 -10.74 -8.94 -1.38
CA LYS A 41 -9.82 -10.01 -1.72
C LYS A 41 -10.45 -10.89 -2.80
N ILE A 42 -10.05 -10.67 -4.06
CA ILE A 42 -10.49 -11.50 -5.19
C ILE A 42 -9.92 -12.92 -5.04
N ASN A 43 -8.60 -13.04 -4.83
CA ASN A 43 -7.94 -14.32 -4.55
C ASN A 43 -6.63 -14.09 -3.76
N ILE A 44 -5.72 -15.08 -3.72
CA ILE A 44 -4.45 -14.96 -2.99
C ILE A 44 -3.50 -13.95 -3.63
N LEU A 45 -3.57 -13.79 -4.95
CA LEU A 45 -2.65 -12.97 -5.76
C LEU A 45 -3.29 -11.68 -6.25
N GLN A 46 -4.61 -11.49 -6.08
CA GLN A 46 -5.33 -10.32 -6.60
C GLN A 46 -6.22 -9.69 -5.54
N HIS A 47 -6.14 -8.36 -5.45
CA HIS A 47 -6.81 -7.55 -4.45
C HIS A 47 -7.27 -6.24 -5.07
N SER A 48 -8.48 -5.80 -4.70
CA SER A 48 -9.08 -4.56 -5.21
C SER A 48 -9.39 -3.59 -4.09
N PHE A 49 -9.25 -2.31 -4.41
CA PHE A 49 -9.55 -1.20 -3.52
C PHE A 49 -10.52 -0.25 -4.20
N TYR A 50 -11.54 0.19 -3.46
CA TYR A 50 -12.63 1.00 -3.99
C TYR A 50 -12.78 2.32 -3.22
N SER A 51 -13.23 3.35 -3.93
CA SER A 51 -13.65 4.61 -3.33
C SER A 51 -14.84 4.40 -2.37
N LEU A 52 -14.81 5.03 -1.20
CA LEU A 52 -15.98 5.04 -0.31
C LEU A 52 -17.11 5.92 -0.83
N GLU A 53 -16.79 6.96 -1.60
CA GLU A 53 -17.77 7.96 -2.06
C GLU A 53 -18.47 7.51 -3.35
N SER A 54 -17.70 7.02 -4.33
CA SER A 54 -18.22 6.71 -5.67
C SER A 54 -18.39 5.22 -5.94
N ASP A 55 -17.85 4.35 -5.08
CA ASP A 55 -17.77 2.90 -5.30
C ASP A 55 -16.93 2.50 -6.52
N ASP A 56 -16.21 3.44 -7.14
CA ASP A 56 -15.29 3.12 -8.23
C ASP A 56 -14.10 2.30 -7.72
N GLU A 57 -13.72 1.27 -8.48
CA GLU A 57 -12.47 0.56 -8.25
C GLU A 57 -11.30 1.49 -8.60
N ILE A 58 -10.51 1.87 -7.59
CA ILE A 58 -9.41 2.82 -7.78
C ILE A 58 -8.07 2.12 -8.03
N LEU A 59 -7.91 0.91 -7.50
CA LEU A 59 -6.66 0.15 -7.59
C LEU A 59 -6.93 -1.35 -7.62
N LEU A 60 -6.42 -2.01 -8.66
CA LEU A 60 -6.30 -3.46 -8.73
C LEU A 60 -4.83 -3.87 -8.60
N PHE A 61 -4.52 -4.53 -7.48
CA PHE A 61 -3.23 -5.15 -7.22
C PHE A 61 -3.21 -6.58 -7.77
N LYS A 62 -2.10 -6.95 -8.41
CA LYS A 62 -1.81 -8.34 -8.81
C LYS A 62 -0.38 -8.71 -8.45
N TRP A 63 -0.21 -9.89 -7.88
CA TRP A 63 1.09 -10.57 -7.81
C TRP A 63 1.26 -11.40 -9.07
N HIS A 64 2.32 -11.16 -9.83
CA HIS A 64 2.69 -11.96 -10.98
C HIS A 64 3.80 -12.92 -10.56
N ASN A 65 3.47 -14.22 -10.52
CA ASN A 65 4.44 -15.29 -10.36
C ASN A 65 4.83 -15.76 -11.76
N ASN A 66 6.13 -15.73 -12.09
CA ASN A 66 6.61 -16.07 -13.43
C ASN A 66 6.85 -17.59 -13.62
N GLU A 67 6.33 -18.43 -12.71
CA GLU A 67 6.26 -19.90 -12.77
C GLU A 67 7.62 -20.62 -12.99
N THR A 68 8.74 -19.95 -12.77
CA THR A 68 10.09 -20.53 -12.91
C THR A 68 10.61 -20.89 -11.52
N ASN A 69 10.52 -22.18 -11.16
CA ASN A 69 10.78 -22.71 -9.81
C ASN A 69 12.17 -22.39 -9.20
N GLU A 70 13.14 -21.92 -9.99
CA GLU A 70 14.51 -21.67 -9.54
C GLU A 70 14.88 -20.18 -9.40
N TYR A 71 14.01 -19.24 -9.80
CA TYR A 71 14.31 -17.80 -9.76
C TYR A 71 13.12 -17.00 -9.21
N SER A 72 13.02 -16.89 -7.88
CA SER A 72 12.10 -15.98 -7.20
C SER A 72 12.35 -14.50 -7.50
N ASP A 73 13.48 -14.20 -8.15
CA ASP A 73 13.91 -12.84 -8.52
C ASP A 73 13.13 -12.28 -9.71
N ASP A 74 12.36 -13.11 -10.42
CA ASP A 74 11.55 -12.70 -11.58
C ASP A 74 10.09 -12.36 -11.22
N ASP A 75 9.71 -12.49 -9.94
CA ASP A 75 8.39 -12.11 -9.46
C ASP A 75 8.25 -10.60 -9.40
N TYR A 76 7.10 -10.10 -9.84
CA TYR A 76 6.80 -8.67 -9.81
C TYR A 76 5.35 -8.41 -9.47
N ILE A 77 5.08 -7.19 -9.05
CA ILE A 77 3.74 -6.71 -8.74
C ILE A 77 3.21 -5.84 -9.89
N ILE A 78 1.90 -5.87 -10.06
CA ILE A 78 1.18 -5.00 -10.98
C ILE A 78 0.17 -4.18 -10.18
N LEU A 79 0.26 -2.86 -10.29
CA LEU A 79 -0.67 -1.90 -9.71
C LEU A 79 -1.41 -1.21 -10.84
N ASN A 80 -2.71 -1.50 -11.00
CA ASN A 80 -3.54 -0.84 -12.00
C ASN A 80 -4.39 0.24 -11.32
N PHE A 81 -4.01 1.51 -11.50
CA PHE A 81 -4.79 2.67 -11.07
C PHE A 81 -5.87 2.96 -12.11
N LEU A 82 -7.05 2.35 -11.93
CA LEU A 82 -8.05 2.25 -12.99
C LEU A 82 -8.67 3.60 -13.38
N THR A 83 -9.01 4.43 -12.39
CA THR A 83 -9.58 5.77 -12.64
C THR A 83 -8.56 6.72 -13.27
N ALA A 84 -7.26 6.54 -12.98
CA ALA A 84 -6.16 7.27 -13.61
C ALA A 84 -5.70 6.68 -14.95
N LYS A 85 -6.13 5.45 -15.28
CA LYS A 85 -5.67 4.66 -16.45
C LYS A 85 -4.15 4.47 -16.48
N VAL A 86 -3.54 4.26 -15.32
CA VAL A 86 -2.09 4.04 -15.17
C VAL A 86 -1.83 2.63 -14.67
N LYS A 87 -0.90 1.92 -15.32
CA LYS A 87 -0.41 0.61 -14.89
C LYS A 87 1.04 0.75 -14.47
N VAL A 88 1.38 0.25 -13.28
CA VAL A 88 2.75 0.19 -12.77
C VAL A 88 3.13 -1.27 -12.60
N GLU A 89 4.24 -1.68 -13.20
CA GLU A 89 4.86 -3.00 -13.04
C GLU A 89 6.18 -2.81 -12.31
N SER A 90 6.36 -3.49 -11.18
CA SER A 90 7.51 -3.23 -10.30
C SER A 90 7.99 -4.48 -9.58
N THR A 91 9.30 -4.63 -9.50
CA THR A 91 10.02 -5.61 -8.68
C THR A 91 10.22 -5.14 -7.23
N SER A 92 9.76 -3.93 -6.87
CA SER A 92 9.87 -3.34 -5.52
C SER A 92 8.92 -3.98 -4.50
N VAL A 93 8.96 -5.30 -4.39
CA VAL A 93 8.09 -6.13 -3.56
C VAL A 93 8.32 -5.90 -2.06
N GLU A 94 9.47 -5.35 -1.64
CA GLU A 94 9.78 -4.99 -0.25
C GLU A 94 8.80 -3.98 0.35
N HIS A 95 8.18 -3.16 -0.51
CA HIS A 95 7.14 -2.22 -0.10
C HIS A 95 5.80 -2.92 0.23
N ILE A 96 5.66 -4.21 -0.10
CA ILE A 96 4.42 -4.98 0.07
C ILE A 96 4.63 -6.20 0.97
N ILE A 97 5.70 -6.97 0.81
CA ILE A 97 5.92 -8.20 1.59
C ILE A 97 6.15 -7.88 3.08
N SER A 98 5.38 -8.51 3.96
CA SER A 98 5.55 -8.43 5.41
C SER A 98 6.13 -9.73 6.00
N GLY A 99 7.44 -9.73 6.25
CA GLY A 99 8.13 -10.85 6.92
C GLY A 99 8.28 -12.10 6.05
N LEU A 100 8.31 -13.28 6.67
CA LEU A 100 8.60 -14.58 6.03
C LEU A 100 7.35 -15.26 5.42
N GLY A 101 6.23 -14.56 5.24
CA GLY A 101 4.98 -15.20 4.82
C GLY A 101 4.07 -14.34 3.94
N MET A 102 3.24 -15.01 3.15
CA MET A 102 2.22 -14.42 2.27
C MET A 102 0.94 -14.06 3.04
N ASN A 103 1.07 -13.28 4.12
CA ASN A 103 -0.10 -12.74 4.80
C ASN A 103 -0.71 -11.63 3.94
N SER A 104 -1.60 -12.03 3.01
CA SER A 104 -2.28 -11.14 2.06
C SER A 104 -2.81 -9.85 2.73
N LYS A 105 -3.44 -9.95 3.90
CA LYS A 105 -3.96 -8.79 4.63
C LYS A 105 -2.87 -7.82 5.08
N LYS A 106 -1.81 -8.31 5.74
CA LYS A 106 -0.69 -7.47 6.18
C LYS A 106 0.08 -6.87 5.00
N ASN A 107 0.19 -7.61 3.91
CA ASN A 107 0.83 -7.13 2.69
C ASN A 107 0.03 -5.98 2.07
N MET A 108 -1.30 -6.10 2.02
CA MET A 108 -2.18 -5.05 1.52
C MET A 108 -2.19 -3.81 2.44
N GLN A 109 -2.08 -3.97 3.76
CA GLN A 109 -1.86 -2.85 4.68
C GLN A 109 -0.55 -2.12 4.38
N LYS A 110 0.53 -2.86 4.10
CA LYS A 110 1.82 -2.27 3.69
C LYS A 110 1.73 -1.52 2.36
N LEU A 111 1.06 -2.10 1.36
CA LEU A 111 0.78 -1.43 0.09
C LEU A 111 0.06 -0.10 0.31
N VAL A 112 -1.02 -0.08 1.10
CA VAL A 112 -1.73 1.17 1.40
C VAL A 112 -0.83 2.19 2.10
N LYS A 113 -0.01 1.76 3.07
CA LYS A 113 0.97 2.64 3.72
C LYS A 113 1.97 3.24 2.72
N TRP A 114 2.39 2.47 1.73
CA TRP A 114 3.27 2.95 0.66
C TRP A 114 2.57 4.01 -0.20
N LEU A 115 1.33 3.77 -0.60
CA LEU A 115 0.53 4.73 -1.37
C LEU A 115 0.29 6.04 -0.60
N LEU A 116 -0.01 5.96 0.70
CA LEU A 116 -0.15 7.12 1.58
C LEU A 116 1.18 7.89 1.71
N LYS A 117 2.29 7.18 1.90
CA LYS A 117 3.63 7.78 2.02
C LYS A 117 4.02 8.55 0.75
N GLU A 118 3.76 7.98 -0.43
CA GLU A 118 4.02 8.61 -1.72
C GLU A 118 2.90 9.60 -2.13
N LYS A 119 1.88 9.79 -1.27
CA LYS A 119 0.73 10.67 -1.49
C LYS A 119 -0.08 10.33 -2.74
N VAL A 120 -0.04 9.08 -3.19
CA VAL A 120 -0.86 8.55 -4.27
C VAL A 120 -2.33 8.55 -3.88
N ILE A 121 -2.60 8.23 -2.61
CA ILE A 121 -3.89 8.49 -1.95
C ILE A 121 -3.66 9.42 -0.77
N ASP A 122 -4.68 10.23 -0.45
CA ASP A 122 -4.67 11.08 0.74
C ASP A 122 -5.23 10.36 1.98
N SER A 123 -5.31 11.08 3.11
CA SER A 123 -5.84 10.55 4.37
C SER A 123 -7.35 10.24 4.34
N LYS A 124 -8.04 10.57 3.26
CA LYS A 124 -9.46 10.22 3.02
C LYS A 124 -9.60 9.09 2.00
N GLY A 125 -8.49 8.56 1.49
CA GLY A 125 -8.48 7.53 0.45
C GLY A 125 -8.73 8.07 -0.96
N ILE A 126 -8.68 9.40 -1.16
CA ILE A 126 -8.90 10.00 -2.49
C ILE A 126 -7.61 9.90 -3.30
N LEU A 127 -7.73 9.38 -4.53
CA LEU A 127 -6.60 9.22 -5.45
C LEU A 127 -6.14 10.58 -6.00
N ASN A 128 -4.84 10.84 -5.94
CA ASN A 128 -4.20 12.00 -6.52
C ASN A 128 -3.53 11.62 -7.85
N THR A 129 -4.14 12.02 -8.97
CA THR A 129 -3.67 11.64 -10.32
C THR A 129 -2.27 12.15 -10.66
N GLU A 130 -1.87 13.33 -10.19
CA GLU A 130 -0.51 13.86 -10.38
C GLU A 130 0.52 12.98 -9.65
N LYS A 131 0.18 12.53 -8.44
CA LYS A 131 1.05 11.65 -7.65
C LYS A 131 1.05 10.22 -8.16
N VAL A 132 -0.03 9.75 -8.78
CA VAL A 132 -0.03 8.49 -9.55
C VAL A 132 1.00 8.55 -10.67
N GLN A 133 1.05 9.65 -11.44
CA GLN A 133 2.05 9.79 -12.50
C GLN A 133 3.47 9.83 -11.93
N THR A 134 3.71 10.59 -10.86
CA THR A 134 5.03 10.61 -10.19
C THR A 134 5.43 9.23 -9.68
N PHE A 135 4.47 8.47 -9.16
CA PHE A 135 4.68 7.11 -8.69
C PHE A 135 5.02 6.16 -9.84
N TYR A 136 4.32 6.28 -10.97
CA TYR A 136 4.66 5.56 -12.20
C TYR A 136 6.09 5.87 -12.66
N ASP A 137 6.46 7.14 -12.78
CA ASP A 137 7.79 7.55 -13.24
C ASP A 137 8.91 7.01 -12.33
N LYS A 138 8.62 6.80 -11.04
CA LYS A 138 9.58 6.34 -10.04
C LYS A 138 9.72 4.82 -9.96
N TYR A 139 8.62 4.07 -10.15
CA TYR A 139 8.56 2.66 -9.79
C TYR A 139 8.19 1.73 -10.94
N ASN A 140 7.71 2.26 -12.07
CA ASN A 140 7.37 1.44 -13.21
C ASN A 140 8.62 1.00 -13.97
N GLU A 141 8.71 -0.30 -14.23
CA GLU A 141 9.85 -0.94 -14.89
C GLU A 141 9.51 -1.53 -16.26
N ASP A 142 8.27 -1.35 -16.75
CA ASP A 142 7.81 -1.83 -18.06
C ASP A 142 8.13 -3.31 -18.35
N ILE A 143 8.02 -4.16 -17.33
CA ILE A 143 8.50 -5.55 -17.33
C ILE A 143 7.87 -6.37 -18.46
N THR A 144 6.56 -6.24 -18.66
CA THR A 144 5.82 -6.96 -19.72
C THR A 144 6.22 -6.50 -21.12
N MET A 145 6.61 -5.23 -21.29
CA MET A 145 7.06 -4.74 -22.61
C MET A 145 8.48 -5.23 -22.96
N ARG A 146 9.32 -5.45 -21.95
CA ARG A 146 10.69 -5.95 -22.14
C ARG A 146 10.72 -7.47 -22.36
N THR A 147 9.72 -8.18 -21.86
CA THR A 147 9.56 -9.62 -22.02
C THR A 147 8.71 -9.92 -23.25
N SER A 148 9.24 -9.67 -24.46
CA SER A 148 8.68 -10.26 -25.68
C SER A 148 8.73 -11.78 -25.56
N ARG A 149 7.57 -12.43 -25.39
CA ARG A 149 7.40 -13.86 -25.64
C ARG A 149 7.10 -14.10 -27.11
#